data_AF-A0A523YRE8-F1
#
_entry.id   AF-A0A523YRE8-F1
#
_cell.length_a   1.000
_cell.length_b   1.000
_cell.length_c   1.000
_cell.angle_alpha   90.00
_cell.angle_beta   90.00
_cell.angle_gamma   90.00
#
_symmetry.space_group_name_H-M   'P 1'
#
loop_
_entity.id
_entity.type
_entity.pdbx_description
1 polymer ?
#
loop_
_entity_poly.entity_id
_entity_poly.type
_entity_poly.pdbx_seq_one_letter_code
_entity_poly.pdbx_strand_id
1 'polypeptide(L)' 'MKLDDLTISRSIIESYMEKLLGSLTVDVALVGAGPSNLIAGYYLAKADLKAVIFEAKLAPGGGMWGGGMM' A
#
# COMPACT_ATOMS: atom_id res chain seq x y z
N MET A 1 -19.15 -21.86 9.23
CA MET A 1 -19.33 -20.89 8.13
C MET A 1 -18.81 -21.55 6.87
N LYS A 2 -19.65 -21.72 5.84
CA LYS A 2 -19.20 -22.31 4.56
C LYS A 2 -18.58 -21.17 3.75
N LEU A 3 -17.32 -21.31 3.37
CA LEU A 3 -16.67 -20.37 2.45
C LEU A 3 -17.37 -20.48 1.08
N ASP A 4 -17.81 -19.35 0.56
CA ASP A 4 -18.48 -19.23 -0.73
C ASP A 4 -17.61 -18.38 -1.67
N ASP A 5 -17.19 -18.98 -2.78
CA ASP A 5 -16.21 -18.37 -3.71
C ASP A 5 -16.74 -17.07 -4.33
N LEU A 6 -18.06 -16.97 -4.55
CA LEU A 6 -18.69 -15.74 -5.05
C LEU A 6 -18.60 -14.61 -4.02
N THR A 7 -18.89 -14.92 -2.76
CA THR A 7 -18.78 -13.95 -1.65
C THR A 7 -17.33 -13.48 -1.47
N ILE A 8 -16.36 -14.40 -1.54
CA ILE A 8 -14.92 -14.06 -1.41
C ILE A 8 -14.48 -13.15 -2.56
N SER A 9 -14.79 -13.53 -3.80
CA SER A 9 -14.40 -12.77 -5.00
C SER A 9 -15.01 -11.36 -4.98
N ARG A 10 -16.30 -11.26 -4.63
CA ARG A 10 -16.99 -9.97 -4.46
C ARG A 10 -16.28 -9.09 -3.45
N SER A 11 -15.95 -9.65 -2.29
CA SER A 11 -15.31 -8.91 -1.19
C SER A 11 -13.94 -8.35 -1.59
N ILE A 12 -13.13 -9.13 -2.32
CA ILE A 12 -11.83 -8.69 -2.84
C ILE A 12 -11.99 -7.51 -3.80
N ILE A 13 -12.91 -7.64 -4.77
CA ILE A 13 -13.14 -6.61 -5.80
C ILE A 13 -13.65 -5.31 -5.17
N GLU A 14 -14.66 -5.39 -4.31
CA GLU A 14 -15.27 -4.23 -3.66
C GLU A 14 -14.25 -3.50 -2.78
N SER A 15 -13.50 -4.24 -1.95
CA SER A 15 -12.46 -3.65 -1.08
C SER A 15 -11.34 -2.98 -1.87
N TYR A 16 -10.92 -3.58 -2.99
CA TYR A 16 -9.88 -2.99 -3.83
C TYR A 16 -10.38 -1.72 -4.54
N MET A 17 -11.62 -1.74 -5.05
CA MET A 17 -12.21 -0.57 -5.70
C MET A 17 -12.37 0.61 -4.75
N GLU A 18 -12.80 0.36 -3.51
CA GLU A 18 -12.87 1.39 -2.47
C GLU A 18 -11.48 2.01 -2.22
N LYS A 19 -10.45 1.16 -2.03
CA LYS A 19 -9.07 1.62 -1.85
C LYS A 19 -8.56 2.42 -3.05
N LEU A 20 -8.85 1.97 -4.28
CA LEU A 20 -8.42 2.62 -5.51
C LEU A 20 -9.06 4.01 -5.66
N LEU A 21 -10.39 4.10 -5.54
CA LEU A 21 -11.10 5.38 -5.60
C LEU A 21 -10.66 6.31 -4.48
N GLY A 22 -10.45 5.77 -3.27
CA GLY A 22 -9.89 6.50 -2.14
C GLY A 22 -8.50 7.06 -2.40
N SER A 23 -7.70 6.45 -3.27
CA SER A 23 -6.34 6.90 -3.60
C SER A 23 -6.26 8.01 -4.67
N LEU A 24 -7.38 8.38 -5.30
CA LEU A 24 -7.42 9.41 -6.34
C LEU A 24 -7.23 10.84 -5.81
N THR A 25 -7.40 11.05 -4.51
CA THR A 25 -7.23 12.36 -3.86
C THR A 25 -6.54 12.14 -2.53
N VAL A 26 -5.31 12.64 -2.40
CA VAL A 26 -4.41 12.40 -1.27
C VAL A 26 -3.65 13.68 -0.95
N ASP A 27 -3.21 13.83 0.29
CA ASP A 27 -2.34 14.95 0.69
C ASP A 27 -0.92 14.73 0.16
N VAL A 28 -0.46 13.47 0.18
CA VAL A 28 0.88 13.09 -0.25
C VAL A 28 0.87 11.78 -1.03
N ALA A 29 1.50 11.78 -2.21
CA ALA A 29 1.79 10.59 -2.99
C ALA A 29 3.29 10.27 -2.95
N LEU A 30 3.65 9.10 -2.41
CA LEU A 30 5.01 8.60 -2.30
C LEU A 30 5.27 7.58 -3.41
N VAL A 31 6.37 7.73 -4.15
CA VAL A 31 6.76 6.81 -5.24
C VAL A 31 7.93 5.92 -4.78
N GLY A 32 7.68 4.62 -4.75
CA GLY A 32 8.56 3.57 -4.21
C GLY A 32 8.28 3.27 -2.74
N ALA A 33 8.19 1.98 -2.38
CA ALA A 33 8.04 1.48 -1.02
C ALA A 33 9.38 0.98 -0.44
N GLY A 34 10.45 1.76 -0.64
CA GLY A 34 11.74 1.54 0.02
C GLY A 34 11.75 2.02 1.48
N PRO A 35 12.85 1.81 2.22
CA PRO A 35 12.95 2.15 3.65
C PRO A 35 12.62 3.63 3.93
N SER A 36 13.13 4.54 3.10
CA SER A 36 12.87 5.99 3.21
C SER A 36 11.37 6.30 3.21
N ASN A 37 10.65 5.83 2.19
CA ASN A 37 9.22 6.15 2.03
C ASN A 37 8.33 5.38 3.00
N LEU A 38 8.73 4.19 3.44
CA LEU A 38 8.00 3.47 4.50
C LEU A 38 8.05 4.25 5.82
N ILE A 39 9.22 4.82 6.17
CA ILE A 39 9.36 5.68 7.34
C ILE A 39 8.62 7.02 7.14
N ALA A 40 8.73 7.63 5.95
CA ALA A 40 7.99 8.86 5.65
C ALA A 40 6.47 8.65 5.77
N GLY A 41 5.94 7.59 5.15
CA GLY A 41 4.53 7.22 5.21
C GLY A 41 4.03 6.98 6.64
N TYR A 42 4.85 6.36 7.49
CA TYR A 42 4.53 6.19 8.91
C TYR A 42 4.34 7.52 9.64
N TYR A 43 5.25 8.48 9.44
CA TYR A 43 5.14 9.79 10.10
C TYR A 43 4.03 10.66 9.50
N LEU A 44 3.79 10.58 8.18
CA LEU A 44 2.68 11.27 7.52
C LEU A 44 1.33 10.77 8.06
N ALA A 45 1.14 9.45 8.17
CA ALA A 45 -0.06 8.87 8.75
C ALA A 45 -0.24 9.26 10.22
N LYS A 46 0.86 9.31 11.00
CA LYS A 46 0.84 9.82 12.39
C LYS A 46 0.44 11.29 12.50
N ALA A 47 0.70 12.08 11.46
CA ALA A 47 0.30 13.48 11.37
C ALA A 47 -1.13 13.66 10.81
N ASP A 48 -1.92 12.58 10.72
CA ASP A 48 -3.28 12.57 10.18
C ASP A 48 -3.37 13.02 8.72
N LEU A 49 -2.28 12.85 7.97
CA LEU A 49 -2.25 13.12 6.52
C LEU A 49 -2.58 11.85 5.75
N LYS A 50 -3.43 12.02 4.73
CA LYS A 50 -3.78 10.97 3.79
C LYS A 50 -2.62 10.74 2.82
N ALA A 51 -1.70 9.86 3.20
CA ALA A 51 -0.57 9.46 2.39
C ALA A 51 -0.83 8.12 1.67
N VAL A 52 -0.39 8.02 0.41
CA VAL A 52 -0.40 6.77 -0.37
C VAL A 52 1.00 6.46 -0.90
N ILE A 53 1.40 5.20 -0.82
CA ILE A 53 2.66 4.70 -1.37
C ILE A 53 2.37 3.85 -2.61
N PHE A 54 2.99 4.22 -3.74
CA PHE A 54 2.95 3.45 -4.98
C PHE A 54 4.27 2.71 -5.18
N GLU A 55 4.23 1.39 -5.29
CA GLU A 55 5.41 0.54 -5.51
C GLU A 55 5.28 -0.21 -6.84
N ALA A 56 6.40 -0.35 -7.56
CA ALA A 56 6.45 -1.01 -8.85
C ALA A 56 6.43 -2.55 -8.71
N LYS A 57 7.01 -3.08 -7.62
CA LYS A 57 7.07 -4.51 -7.34
C LYS A 57 5.89 -4.99 -6.50
N LEU A 58 5.60 -6.29 -6.55
CA LEU A 58 4.59 -6.90 -5.68
C LEU A 58 5.00 -6.84 -4.19
N ALA A 59 6.30 -6.95 -3.92
CA ALA A 59 6.84 -6.90 -2.57
C ALA A 59 7.44 -5.50 -2.27
N PRO A 60 7.01 -4.82 -1.18
CA PRO A 60 7.65 -3.60 -0.72
C PRO A 60 9.01 -3.90 -0.07
N GLY A 61 9.76 -2.86 0.30
CA GLY A 61 11.04 -2.94 1.02
C GLY A 61 12.24 -2.46 0.20
N GLY A 62 12.12 -2.33 -1.12
CA GLY A 62 13.21 -1.85 -1.97
C GLY A 62 14.50 -2.67 -1.79
N GLY A 63 15.61 -2.01 -1.48
CA GLY A 63 16.92 -2.64 -1.26
C GLY A 63 17.11 -3.34 0.09
N MET A 64 16.14 -3.30 1.01
CA MET A 64 16.28 -3.86 2.36
C MET A 64 16.53 -5.38 2.37
N TRP A 65 16.01 -6.10 1.38
CA TRP A 65 16.00 -7.57 1.38
C TRP A 65 17.39 -8.21 1.29
N GLY A 66 18.36 -7.55 0.65
CA GLY A 66 19.68 -8.15 0.35
C GLY A 66 20.82 -7.66 1.23
N GLY A 67 20.58 -6.73 2.17
CA GLY A 67 21.63 -6.18 3.01
C GLY A 67 22.82 -5.62 2.19
N GLY A 68 24.04 -5.97 2.58
CA GLY A 68 25.26 -5.55 1.88
C GLY A 68 25.73 -6.48 0.75
N MET A 69 24.92 -7.48 0.36
CA MET A 69 25.23 -8.41 -0.73
C MET A 69 24.60 -7.99 -2.07
N MET A 70 23.86 -6.88 -2.09
CA MET A 70 23.12 -6.36 -3.24
C MET A 70 23.84 -5.16 -3.86
#